data_AF-A0A2I0QHE5-F1
#
_entry.id   AF-A0A2I0QHE5-F1
#
_cell.length_a   1.000
_cell.length_b   1.000
_cell.length_c   1.000
_cell.angle_alpha   90.00
_cell.angle_beta   90.00
_cell.angle_gamma   90.00
#
_symmetry.space_group_name_H-M   'P 1'
#
loop_
_entity.id
_entity.type
_entity.pdbx_description
1 polymer ?
#
loop_
_entity_poly.entity_id
_entity_poly.type
_entity_poly.pdbx_seq_one_letter_code
_entity_poly.pdbx_strand_id
1 'polypeptide(L)' 'EIEKRGIEAKIAILPDHATPIKIKTHTSDLVPFAIYSTKNKDEKDEVEKYDEFACRNGKYGKGVENFMEILLK' A
#
# COMPACT_ATOMS: atom_id res chain seq x y z
N GLU A 1 4.14 8.24 -16.13
CA GLU A 1 5.27 7.90 -17.04
C GLU A 1 5.19 6.46 -17.51
N ILE A 2 5.05 5.48 -16.61
CA ILE A 2 4.94 4.05 -16.94
C ILE A 2 3.74 3.77 -17.86
N GLU A 3 2.56 4.25 -17.49
CA GLU A 3 1.35 4.15 -18.31
C GLU A 3 1.51 4.83 -19.68
N LYS A 4 2.13 6.03 -19.73
CA LYS A 4 2.39 6.77 -20.98
C LYS A 4 3.32 6.00 -21.94
N ARG A 5 4.16 5.12 -21.41
CA ARG A 5 5.07 4.25 -22.18
C ARG A 5 4.41 2.94 -22.62
N GLY A 6 3.13 2.71 -22.31
CA GLY A 6 2.42 1.49 -22.64
C GLY A 6 2.91 0.26 -21.86
N ILE A 7 3.58 0.46 -20.73
CA ILE A 7 4.09 -0.62 -19.88
C ILE A 7 3.01 -1.02 -18.89
N GLU A 8 2.63 -2.30 -18.91
CA GLU A 8 1.78 -2.87 -17.87
C GLU A 8 2.59 -3.18 -16.62
N ALA A 9 2.26 -2.50 -15.51
CA ALA A 9 2.96 -2.69 -14.25
C ALA A 9 2.01 -2.56 -13.05
N LYS A 10 2.36 -3.30 -12.00
CA LYS A 10 1.90 -3.05 -10.64
C LYS A 10 3.10 -2.76 -9.76
N ILE A 11 3.01 -1.72 -8.97
CA ILE A 11 4.06 -1.28 -8.04
C ILE A 11 3.43 -1.22 -6.66
N ALA A 12 4.10 -1.82 -5.68
CA ALA A 12 3.74 -1.66 -4.28
C ALA A 12 4.85 -0.97 -3.50
N ILE A 13 4.45 -0.15 -2.54
CA ILE A 13 5.34 0.51 -1.58
C ILE A 13 4.82 0.17 -0.19
N LEU A 14 5.70 -0.40 0.64
CA LEU A 14 5.43 -0.72 2.04
C LEU A 14 6.75 -0.86 2.82
N PRO A 15 6.76 -0.49 4.11
CA PRO A 15 7.79 -0.92 5.05
C PRO A 15 7.69 -2.43 5.33
N ASP A 16 8.74 -2.99 5.91
CA ASP A 16 8.76 -4.36 6.43
C ASP A 16 7.99 -4.49 7.75
N HIS A 17 8.24 -3.60 8.71
CA HIS A 17 7.57 -3.55 10.01
C HIS A 17 7.62 -2.14 10.63
N ALA A 18 6.75 -1.89 11.61
CA ALA A 18 6.76 -0.64 12.36
C ALA A 18 7.96 -0.57 13.32
N THR A 19 8.66 0.58 13.36
CA THR A 19 9.75 0.82 14.31
C THR A 19 9.58 2.20 14.97
N PRO A 20 8.64 2.38 15.91
CA PRO A 20 8.34 3.68 16.49
C PRO A 20 9.54 4.26 17.25
N ILE A 21 9.85 5.55 17.01
CA ILE A 21 11.01 6.24 17.62
C ILE A 21 11.02 6.13 19.15
N LYS A 22 9.84 6.21 19.78
CA LYS A 22 9.69 6.11 21.25
C LYS A 22 10.08 4.73 21.79
N ILE A 23 9.90 3.68 20.99
CA ILE A 23 10.08 2.28 21.38
C ILE A 23 11.47 1.78 20.96
N LYS A 24 12.01 2.28 19.84
CA LYS A 24 13.34 1.93 19.29
C LYS A 24 13.54 0.45 19.00
N THR A 25 12.45 -0.29 18.85
CA THR A 25 12.44 -1.68 18.39
C THR A 25 11.22 -1.92 17.51
N HIS A 26 11.21 -3.05 16.80
CA HIS A 26 10.10 -3.44 15.94
C HIS A 26 8.86 -3.68 16.79
N THR A 27 7.71 -3.25 16.30
CA THR A 27 6.41 -3.53 16.90
C THR A 27 5.50 -4.28 15.94
N SER A 28 4.47 -4.91 16.48
CA SER A 28 3.43 -5.59 15.70
C SER A 28 2.37 -4.62 15.14
N ASP A 29 2.62 -3.31 15.20
CA ASP A 29 1.72 -2.32 14.62
C ASP A 29 1.71 -2.48 13.09
N LEU A 30 0.53 -2.27 12.50
CA LEU A 30 0.37 -2.33 11.06
C LEU A 30 1.15 -1.20 10.37
N VAL A 31 1.70 -1.51 9.19
CA VAL A 31 2.38 -0.54 8.33
C VAL A 31 1.49 -0.11 7.16
N PRO A 32 1.59 1.14 6.67
CA PRO A 32 0.87 1.57 5.50
C PRO A 32 1.45 0.93 4.24
N PHE A 33 0.59 0.56 3.29
CA PHE A 33 1.02 0.19 1.94
C PHE A 33 0.21 0.93 0.89
N ALA A 34 0.81 1.14 -0.27
CA ALA A 34 0.16 1.69 -1.45
C ALA A 34 0.43 0.78 -2.66
N ILE A 35 -0.56 0.60 -3.52
CA ILE A 35 -0.44 -0.13 -4.77
C ILE A 35 -0.83 0.80 -5.91
N TYR A 36 0.09 0.99 -6.85
CA TYR A 36 -0.16 1.62 -8.14
C TYR A 36 -0.32 0.52 -9.19
N SER A 37 -1.33 0.65 -10.05
CA SER A 37 -1.57 -0.24 -11.18
C SER A 37 -1.82 0.58 -12.42
N THR A 38 -1.24 0.18 -13.55
CA THR A 38 -1.58 0.73 -14.87
C THR A 38 -2.78 0.02 -15.50
N LYS A 39 -3.35 -1.01 -14.85
CA LYS A 39 -4.51 -1.74 -15.37
C LYS A 39 -5.79 -0.98 -15.03
N ASN A 40 -6.58 -0.66 -16.05
CA ASN A 40 -7.84 0.07 -15.91
C ASN A 40 -8.88 -0.59 -14.98
N LYS A 41 -8.74 -1.90 -14.69
CA LYS A 41 -9.63 -2.63 -13.77
C LYS A 41 -9.37 -2.31 -12.29
N ASP A 42 -8.20 -1.77 -11.96
CA ASP A 42 -7.81 -1.50 -10.58
C ASP A 42 -8.15 -0.04 -10.24
N GLU A 43 -9.27 0.15 -9.54
CA GLU A 43 -9.72 1.50 -9.18
C GLU A 43 -8.92 2.08 -7.99
N LYS A 44 -8.65 3.38 -8.07
CA LYS A 44 -8.09 4.17 -6.96
C LYS A 44 -9.15 4.39 -5.88
N ASP A 45 -8.72 4.48 -4.63
CA ASP A 45 -9.58 4.94 -3.54
C ASP A 45 -9.49 6.47 -3.37
N GLU A 46 -10.15 6.99 -2.35
CA GLU A 46 -10.23 8.42 -2.04
C GLU A 46 -9.05 8.91 -1.16
N VAL A 47 -8.09 8.05 -0.84
CA VAL A 47 -6.97 8.41 0.05
C VAL A 47 -5.91 9.17 -0.74
N GLU A 48 -5.63 10.41 -0.33
CA GLU A 48 -4.67 11.29 -1.03
C GLU A 48 -3.29 11.36 -0.37
N LYS A 49 -3.10 10.76 0.82
CA LYS A 49 -1.85 10.83 1.60
C LYS A 49 -1.36 9.44 2.00
N TYR A 50 -0.05 9.24 1.89
CA TYR A 50 0.63 8.02 2.33
C TYR A 50 1.24 8.23 3.73
N ASP A 51 0.46 7.88 4.77
CA ASP A 51 0.87 7.90 6.17
C ASP A 51 0.07 6.85 6.98
N GLU A 52 0.46 6.60 8.23
CA GLU A 52 -0.09 5.56 9.10
C GLU A 52 -1.54 5.82 9.57
N PHE A 53 -2.08 7.01 9.29
CA PHE A 53 -3.41 7.44 9.70
C PHE A 53 -4.38 7.48 8.51
N ALA A 54 -4.01 8.14 7.41
CA ALA A 54 -4.81 8.28 6.21
C ALA A 54 -5.07 6.92 5.54
N CYS A 55 -4.10 6.00 5.57
CA CYS A 55 -4.23 4.67 4.98
C CYS A 55 -5.37 3.84 5.59
N ARG A 56 -5.83 4.18 6.81
CA ARG A 56 -6.91 3.48 7.51
C ARG A 56 -8.27 3.63 6.82
N ASN A 57 -8.41 4.65 5.98
CA ASN A 57 -9.60 4.92 5.16
C ASN A 57 -9.45 4.35 3.73
N GLY A 58 -8.33 3.67 3.44
CA GLY A 58 -8.09 3.04 2.14
C GLY A 58 -8.96 1.81 1.91
N LYS A 59 -9.10 1.41 0.64
CA LYS A 59 -10.06 0.36 0.26
C LYS A 59 -9.79 -1.03 0.87
N TYR A 60 -8.57 -1.28 1.34
CA TYR A 60 -8.18 -2.57 1.90
C TYR A 60 -8.38 -2.69 3.42
N GLY A 61 -8.84 -1.62 4.09
CA GLY A 61 -9.13 -1.65 5.53
C GLY A 61 -7.89 -1.84 6.41
N LYS A 62 -8.07 -2.50 7.57
CA LYS A 62 -7.00 -2.76 8.56
C LYS A 62 -6.62 -4.24 8.56
N GLY A 63 -5.32 -4.53 8.49
CA GLY A 63 -4.77 -5.87 8.69
C GLY A 63 -5.03 -6.78 7.49
N VAL A 64 -4.17 -6.69 6.49
CA VAL A 64 -4.29 -7.47 5.24
C VAL A 64 -3.38 -8.69 5.32
N GLU A 65 -3.98 -9.89 5.29
CA GLU A 65 -3.24 -11.15 5.30
C GLU A 65 -2.84 -11.62 3.88
N ASN A 66 -3.58 -11.20 2.85
CA ASN A 66 -3.42 -11.67 1.47
C ASN A 66 -2.75 -10.62 0.56
N PHE A 67 -1.74 -9.92 1.06
CA PHE A 67 -1.11 -8.82 0.33
C PHE A 67 -0.56 -9.23 -1.05
N MET A 68 0.12 -10.38 -1.13
CA MET A 68 0.67 -10.87 -2.39
C MET A 68 -0.41 -11.23 -3.40
N GLU A 69 -1.55 -11.72 -2.94
CA GLU A 69 -2.69 -12.02 -3.81
C GLU A 69 -3.28 -10.74 -4.40
N ILE A 70 -3.45 -9.71 -3.57
CA ILE A 70 -3.91 -8.37 -4.00
C ILE A 70 -2.94 -7.75 -5.01
N LEU A 71 -1.63 -7.89 -4.78
CA LEU A 71 -0.62 -7.33 -5.66
C LEU A 71 -0.58 -8.06 -7.00
N LEU A 72 -0.69 -9.39 -7.03
CA LEU A 72 -0.47 -10.18 -8.25
C LEU A 72 -1.72 -10.36 -9.11
N LYS A 73 -2.92 -10.33 -8.53
CA LYS A 73 -4.20 -10.49 -9.27
C LYS A 73 -4.62 -9.21 -9.98
#